data_AF-A0A350V4J6-F1
#
_entry.id   AF-A0A350V4J6-F1
#
_cell.length_a   1.000
_cell.length_b   1.000
_cell.length_c   1.000
_cell.angle_alpha   90.00
_cell.angle_beta   90.00
_cell.angle_gamma   90.00
#
_symmetry.space_group_name_H-M   'P 1'
#
loop_
_entity.id
_entity.type
_entity.pdbx_description
1 polymer ?
#
loop_
_entity_poly.entity_id
_entity_poly.type
_entity_poly.pdbx_seq_one_letter_code
_entity_poly.pdbx_strand_id
1 'polypeptide(L)'
;MKNLILIPFLALALTGAICSKSDNTTSDSDLKKKELELKEKELQLKEKELEMQKRSEGSSNANENTDGNSSAGNSSIYPQASERLLTSDDVSNLTAWELKIMRNEIFARHGYIFKKEEMRNYFLYEKWYVPRFENVDGMLSDVEKKNIELIKRYESRLGNNDYSR
;
A
#
# COMPACT_ATOMS: atom_id res chain seq x y z
N MET A 1 23.50 6.42 -25.24
CA MET A 1 23.03 5.97 -26.57
C MET A 1 21.55 5.67 -26.43
N LYS A 2 20.71 6.52 -27.04
CA LYS A 2 19.24 6.46 -26.97
C LYS A 2 18.78 5.55 -28.12
N ASN A 3 18.27 4.36 -27.81
CA ASN A 3 17.73 3.46 -28.83
C ASN A 3 16.21 3.40 -28.69
N LEU A 4 15.60 4.24 -29.51
CA LEU A 4 14.20 4.34 -29.85
C LEU A 4 13.73 3.03 -30.52
N ILE A 5 12.71 2.38 -29.98
CA ILE A 5 11.97 1.33 -30.71
C ILE A 5 10.55 1.85 -30.97
N LEU A 6 10.39 2.29 -32.20
CA LEU A 6 9.17 2.67 -32.87
C LEU A 6 8.46 1.37 -33.30
N ILE A 7 7.23 1.13 -32.85
CA ILE A 7 6.38 0.05 -33.41
C ILE A 7 5.26 0.71 -34.21
N PRO A 8 5.21 0.53 -35.55
CA PRO A 8 4.14 1.06 -36.38
C PRO A 8 2.94 0.12 -36.32
N PHE A 9 1.82 0.60 -35.76
CA PHE A 9 0.54 -0.11 -35.90
C PHE A 9 -0.04 0.12 -37.29
N LEU A 10 -0.14 -1.01 -37.98
CA LEU A 10 -0.75 -1.31 -39.27
C LEU A 10 -2.04 -0.52 -39.56
N ALA A 11 -2.14 0.03 -40.76
CA ALA A 11 -3.33 0.69 -41.30
C ALA A 11 -4.20 -0.27 -42.15
N LEU A 12 -5.45 0.16 -42.36
CA LEU A 12 -6.45 -0.27 -43.37
C LEU A 12 -7.16 -1.63 -43.09
N ALA A 13 -8.47 -1.79 -43.25
CA ALA A 13 -9.45 -1.01 -44.00
C ALA A 13 -10.87 -1.29 -43.47
N LEU A 14 -11.76 -0.29 -43.54
CA LEU A 14 -13.20 -0.50 -43.64
C LEU A 14 -13.71 0.34 -44.81
N THR A 15 -14.14 -0.36 -45.85
CA THR A 15 -14.67 0.19 -47.09
C THR A 15 -16.17 0.45 -46.98
N GLY A 16 -16.58 1.68 -47.33
CA GLY A 16 -17.69 1.94 -48.24
C GLY A 16 -19.11 2.06 -47.66
N ALA A 17 -19.65 3.28 -47.62
CA ALA A 17 -20.70 3.74 -48.54
C ALA A 17 -21.17 5.17 -48.18
N ILE A 18 -21.21 6.03 -49.19
CA ILE A 18 -21.60 7.45 -49.15
C ILE A 18 -23.12 7.56 -49.35
N CYS A 19 -23.81 8.43 -48.61
CA CYS A 19 -24.94 9.17 -49.17
C CYS A 19 -25.16 10.51 -48.44
N SER A 20 -25.12 11.58 -49.25
CA SER A 20 -25.16 13.00 -48.89
C SER A 20 -26.49 13.48 -48.32
N LYS A 21 -26.44 14.38 -47.33
CA LYS A 21 -27.01 15.75 -47.34
C LYS A 21 -27.10 16.32 -45.93
N SER A 22 -26.30 17.33 -45.63
CA SER A 22 -26.77 18.53 -44.94
C SER A 22 -25.68 19.59 -44.99
N ASP A 23 -26.02 20.76 -45.52
CA ASP A 23 -25.18 21.94 -45.55
C ASP A 23 -24.74 22.32 -44.13
N ASN A 24 -23.43 22.47 -43.91
CA ASN A 24 -22.92 23.51 -43.03
C ASN A 24 -21.43 23.75 -43.31
N THR A 25 -21.12 24.93 -43.83
CA THR A 25 -19.79 25.50 -43.87
C THR A 25 -19.27 25.66 -42.44
N THR A 26 -18.68 24.61 -41.87
CA THR A 26 -17.96 24.73 -40.60
C THR A 26 -16.62 25.35 -40.91
N SER A 27 -16.53 26.66 -40.66
CA SER A 27 -15.35 27.49 -40.86
C SER A 27 -14.12 26.85 -40.21
N ASP A 28 -12.97 26.89 -40.92
CA ASP A 28 -11.64 26.43 -40.45
C ASP A 28 -11.26 27.02 -39.07
N SER A 29 -11.91 28.11 -38.65
CA SER A 29 -11.82 28.69 -37.31
C SER A 29 -12.38 27.81 -36.19
N ASP A 30 -13.44 27.05 -36.44
CA ASP A 30 -14.16 26.29 -35.41
C ASP A 30 -13.42 24.99 -35.06
N LEU A 31 -12.72 24.42 -36.04
CA LEU A 31 -11.83 23.27 -35.84
C LEU A 31 -10.59 23.67 -35.03
N LYS A 32 -9.97 24.81 -35.36
CA LYS A 32 -8.85 25.37 -34.56
C LYS A 32 -9.27 25.69 -33.13
N LYS A 33 -10.49 26.19 -32.93
CA LYS A 33 -11.03 26.50 -31.60
C LYS A 33 -11.23 25.24 -30.75
N LYS A 34 -11.74 24.15 -31.34
CA LYS A 34 -11.87 22.85 -30.64
C LYS A 34 -10.52 22.22 -30.32
N GLU A 35 -9.53 22.35 -31.22
CA GLU A 35 -8.18 21.84 -30.96
C GLU A 35 -7.48 22.61 -29.83
N LEU A 36 -7.70 23.93 -29.76
CA LEU A 36 -7.20 24.75 -28.65
C LEU A 36 -7.84 24.38 -27.31
N GLU A 37 -9.16 24.21 -27.28
CA GLU A 37 -9.87 23.80 -26.06
C GLU A 37 -9.45 22.40 -25.57
N LEU A 38 -9.14 21.48 -26.49
CA LEU A 38 -8.65 20.15 -26.15
C LEU A 38 -7.23 20.22 -25.55
N LYS A 39 -6.33 21.03 -26.12
CA LYS A 39 -4.98 21.25 -25.58
C LYS A 39 -5.00 21.90 -24.19
N GLU A 40 -5.92 22.83 -23.94
CA GLU A 40 -6.08 23.45 -22.61
C GLU A 40 -6.55 22.43 -21.56
N LYS A 41 -7.48 21.53 -21.91
CA LYS A 41 -7.94 20.46 -21.01
C LYS A 41 -6.84 19.45 -20.70
N GLU A 42 -6.02 19.09 -21.70
CA GLU A 42 -4.86 18.22 -21.50
C GLU A 42 -3.80 18.85 -20.59
N LEU A 43 -3.56 20.16 -20.73
CA LEU A 43 -2.63 20.90 -19.87
C LEU A 43 -3.11 20.92 -18.41
N GLN A 44 -4.39 21.24 -18.19
CA GLN A 44 -4.99 21.27 -16.85
C GLN A 44 -4.95 19.90 -16.17
N LEU A 45 -5.17 18.81 -16.93
CA LEU A 45 -5.10 17.47 -16.38
C LEU A 45 -3.68 17.12 -15.92
N LYS A 46 -2.67 17.55 -16.69
CA LYS A 46 -1.25 17.31 -16.40
C LYS A 46 -0.76 18.10 -15.19
N GLU A 47 -1.23 19.33 -15.02
CA GLU A 47 -0.94 20.15 -13.84
C GLU A 47 -1.54 19.55 -12.56
N LYS A 48 -2.78 19.06 -12.63
CA LYS A 48 -3.45 18.38 -11.51
C LYS A 48 -2.75 17.08 -11.10
N GLU A 49 -2.24 16.31 -12.08
CA GLU A 49 -1.46 15.10 -11.80
C GLU A 49 -0.12 15.41 -11.10
N LEU A 50 0.55 16.49 -11.51
CA LEU A 50 1.77 16.98 -10.86
C LEU A 50 1.51 17.47 -9.42
N GLU A 51 0.35 18.09 -9.18
CA GLU A 51 -0.06 18.54 -7.85
C GLU A 51 -0.38 17.36 -6.91
N MET A 52 -1.00 16.30 -7.42
CA MET A 52 -1.21 15.05 -6.67
C MET A 52 0.12 14.38 -6.27
N GLN A 53 1.13 14.43 -7.13
CA GLN A 53 2.47 13.90 -6.81
C GLN A 53 3.22 14.75 -5.77
N LYS A 54 3.07 16.09 -5.78
CA LYS A 54 3.64 16.95 -4.73
C LYS A 54 3.01 16.72 -3.35
N ARG A 55 1.76 16.27 -3.30
CA ARG A 55 1.06 16.00 -2.05
C ARG A 55 1.54 14.72 -1.33
N SER A 56 2.26 13.83 -2.01
CA SER A 56 2.90 12.66 -1.37
C SER A 56 4.28 12.92 -0.78
N GLU A 57 4.91 14.07 -1.04
CA GLU A 57 6.27 14.39 -0.53
C GLU A 57 6.28 15.45 0.59
N GLY A 58 5.11 15.96 0.99
CA GLY A 58 4.97 17.02 2.00
C GLY A 58 4.27 16.57 3.28
N SER A 59 4.85 15.63 4.03
CA SER A 59 4.52 15.44 5.45
C SER A 59 5.69 14.82 6.22
N SER A 60 6.71 15.62 6.45
CA SER A 60 7.69 15.39 7.51
C SER A 60 7.71 16.62 8.43
N ASN A 61 7.15 16.45 9.62
CA ASN A 61 7.69 16.90 10.91
C ASN A 61 6.58 17.05 11.97
N ALA A 62 6.44 16.02 12.81
CA ALA A 62 6.17 16.21 14.22
C ALA A 62 7.00 15.16 14.98
N ASN A 63 7.82 15.69 15.88
CA ASN A 63 8.87 15.03 16.63
C ASN A 63 8.27 14.44 17.91
N GLU A 64 8.31 13.11 18.08
CA GLU A 64 8.29 12.48 19.40
C GLU A 64 9.35 11.38 19.44
N ASN A 65 10.20 11.47 20.45
CA ASN A 65 11.39 10.67 20.66
C ASN A 65 11.04 9.22 20.99
N THR A 66 11.58 8.27 20.23
CA THR A 66 11.80 6.89 20.69
C THR A 66 13.19 6.45 20.27
N ASP A 67 14.07 6.34 21.26
CA ASP A 67 15.34 5.62 21.18
C ASP A 67 15.08 4.15 20.82
N GLY A 68 15.76 3.63 19.80
CA GLY A 68 15.63 2.22 19.45
C GLY A 68 16.19 1.80 18.09
N ASN A 69 17.45 2.11 17.82
CA ASN A 69 18.34 1.35 16.92
C ASN A 69 17.79 1.01 15.51
N SER A 70 17.86 1.99 14.61
CA SER A 70 17.65 1.82 13.17
C SER A 70 18.76 0.96 12.55
N SER A 71 18.57 -0.36 12.50
CA SER A 71 19.33 -1.22 11.57
C SER A 71 18.65 -1.17 10.21
N ALA A 72 19.19 -0.33 9.34
CA ALA A 72 18.78 -0.21 7.95
C ALA A 72 19.05 -1.53 7.21
N GLY A 73 18.02 -2.37 7.12
CA GLY A 73 18.03 -3.58 6.31
C GLY A 73 16.75 -4.38 6.41
N ASN A 74 15.71 -4.01 5.65
CA ASN A 74 14.49 -4.82 5.42
C ASN A 74 13.90 -5.49 6.69
N SER A 75 13.90 -4.78 7.82
CA SER A 75 13.73 -5.39 9.15
C SER A 75 12.28 -5.34 9.60
N SER A 76 11.77 -6.51 10.03
CA SER A 76 10.65 -6.69 10.97
C SER A 76 10.57 -5.56 12.01
N ILE A 77 9.37 -5.14 12.39
CA ILE A 77 9.16 -4.09 13.41
C ILE A 77 9.32 -4.66 14.82
N TYR A 78 8.89 -5.91 15.04
CA TYR A 78 8.93 -6.56 16.34
C TYR A 78 9.69 -7.90 16.33
N PRO A 79 10.96 -7.94 15.84
CA PRO A 79 11.73 -9.18 15.78
C PRO A 79 11.89 -9.85 17.15
N GLN A 80 11.94 -9.05 18.22
CA GLN A 80 12.05 -9.53 19.60
C GLN A 80 10.91 -10.47 20.01
N ALA A 81 9.74 -10.36 19.38
CA ALA A 81 8.57 -11.18 19.70
C ALA A 81 8.76 -12.66 19.36
N SER A 82 9.69 -12.98 18.44
CA SER A 82 10.12 -14.35 18.11
C SER A 82 11.47 -14.74 18.73
N GLU A 83 12.27 -13.78 19.20
CA GLU A 83 13.65 -14.03 19.66
C GLU A 83 13.77 -14.25 21.18
N ARG A 84 12.97 -13.56 21.99
CA ARG A 84 13.03 -13.63 23.46
C ARG A 84 11.65 -13.56 24.09
N LEU A 85 11.56 -13.94 25.37
CA LEU A 85 10.36 -13.68 26.15
C LEU A 85 10.13 -12.17 26.29
N LEU A 86 8.90 -11.75 26.01
CA LEU A 86 8.43 -10.39 26.21
C LEU A 86 8.08 -10.15 27.67
N THR A 87 8.34 -8.94 28.13
CA THR A 87 7.90 -8.45 29.44
C THR A 87 6.64 -7.61 29.29
N SER A 88 6.02 -7.26 30.42
CA SER A 88 4.90 -6.32 30.43
C SER A 88 5.25 -4.96 29.82
N ASP A 89 6.48 -4.49 30.01
CA ASP A 89 6.93 -3.18 29.53
C ASP A 89 7.09 -3.15 28.01
N ASP A 90 7.42 -4.29 27.39
CA ASP A 90 7.51 -4.42 25.92
C ASP A 90 6.15 -4.22 25.23
N VAL A 91 5.04 -4.42 25.93
CA VAL A 91 3.69 -4.44 25.35
C VAL A 91 2.74 -3.40 25.94
N SER A 92 3.03 -2.83 27.12
CA SER A 92 2.09 -1.96 27.84
C SER A 92 1.83 -0.62 27.18
N ASN A 93 2.79 -0.10 26.43
CA ASN A 93 2.71 1.20 25.77
C ASN A 93 2.26 1.10 24.30
N LEU A 94 1.97 -0.11 23.82
CA LEU A 94 1.54 -0.34 22.44
C LEU A 94 0.03 -0.18 22.31
N THR A 95 -0.39 0.39 21.19
CA THR A 95 -1.78 0.48 20.77
C THR A 95 -2.35 -0.90 20.42
N ALA A 96 -3.68 -1.01 20.34
CA ALA A 96 -4.34 -2.25 19.92
C ALA A 96 -3.88 -2.71 18.52
N TRP A 97 -3.62 -1.75 17.62
CA TRP A 97 -3.09 -2.02 16.29
C TRP A 97 -1.66 -2.57 16.35
N GLU A 98 -0.77 -1.94 17.10
CA GLU A 98 0.63 -2.39 17.24
C GLU A 98 0.72 -3.77 17.88
N LEU A 99 -0.06 -4.04 18.93
CA LEU A 99 -0.14 -5.37 19.53
C LEU A 99 -0.62 -6.42 18.51
N LYS A 100 -1.60 -6.06 17.68
CA LYS A 100 -2.09 -6.93 16.62
C LYS A 100 -1.01 -7.19 15.58
N ILE A 101 -0.25 -6.17 15.16
CA ILE A 101 0.87 -6.34 14.25
C ILE A 101 1.93 -7.24 14.88
N MET A 102 2.40 -6.94 16.10
CA MET A 102 3.39 -7.73 16.82
C MET A 102 2.99 -9.21 16.93
N ARG A 103 1.74 -9.50 17.29
CA ARG A 103 1.24 -10.89 17.35
C ARG A 103 1.26 -11.54 15.97
N ASN A 104 0.75 -10.86 14.94
CA ASN A 104 0.66 -11.43 13.59
C ASN A 104 2.05 -11.57 12.94
N GLU A 105 3.02 -10.75 13.31
CA GLU A 105 4.39 -10.84 12.83
C GLU A 105 5.01 -12.21 13.16
N ILE A 106 4.75 -12.74 14.36
CA ILE A 106 5.16 -14.11 14.76
C ILE A 106 4.64 -15.13 13.73
N PHE A 107 3.36 -15.07 13.38
CA PHE A 107 2.78 -15.97 12.37
C PHE A 107 3.37 -15.74 10.97
N ALA A 108 3.62 -14.49 10.61
CA ALA A 108 4.19 -14.10 9.33
C ALA A 108 5.62 -14.64 9.14
N ARG A 109 6.43 -14.66 10.20
CA ARG A 109 7.79 -15.25 10.19
C ARG A 109 7.78 -16.74 9.82
N HIS A 110 6.73 -17.45 10.19
CA HIS A 110 6.51 -18.86 9.83
C HIS A 110 5.79 -19.05 8.49
N GLY A 111 5.50 -17.96 7.76
CA GLY A 111 4.86 -18.00 6.45
C GLY A 111 3.36 -18.26 6.50
N TYR A 112 2.68 -17.85 7.57
CA TYR A 112 1.22 -18.00 7.68
C TYR A 112 0.46 -17.19 6.63
N ILE A 113 -0.51 -17.80 5.96
CA ILE A 113 -1.38 -17.14 4.97
C ILE A 113 -2.54 -16.44 5.68
N PHE A 114 -2.47 -15.11 5.77
CA PHE A 114 -3.52 -14.31 6.40
C PHE A 114 -4.85 -14.32 5.61
N LYS A 115 -5.92 -14.76 6.28
CA LYS A 115 -7.29 -14.73 5.75
C LYS A 115 -7.92 -13.34 5.81
N LYS A 116 -7.67 -12.60 6.88
CA LYS A 116 -8.17 -11.23 7.05
C LYS A 116 -7.43 -10.29 6.11
N GLU A 117 -8.18 -9.51 5.34
CA GLU A 117 -7.63 -8.60 4.32
C GLU A 117 -6.65 -7.59 4.90
N GLU A 118 -7.00 -6.99 6.03
CA GLU A 118 -6.18 -6.02 6.76
C GLU A 118 -4.76 -6.54 7.05
N MET A 119 -4.62 -7.76 7.59
CA MET A 119 -3.31 -8.36 7.89
C MET A 119 -2.60 -8.85 6.64
N ARG A 120 -3.35 -9.40 5.69
CA ARG A 120 -2.78 -9.83 4.41
C ARG A 120 -2.16 -8.65 3.68
N ASN A 121 -2.90 -7.54 3.54
CA ASN A 121 -2.43 -6.35 2.85
C ASN A 121 -1.21 -5.77 3.57
N TYR A 122 -1.24 -5.69 4.92
CA TYR A 122 -0.09 -5.22 5.70
C TYR A 122 1.18 -6.02 5.41
N PHE A 123 1.16 -7.34 5.60
CA PHE A 123 2.37 -8.17 5.45
C PHE A 123 2.78 -8.37 3.98
N LEU A 124 1.88 -8.22 3.00
CA LEU A 124 2.26 -8.29 1.58
C LEU A 124 3.20 -7.17 1.15
N TYR A 125 3.25 -6.04 1.87
CA TYR A 125 4.22 -4.98 1.62
C TYR A 125 5.57 -5.21 2.30
N GLU A 126 5.65 -6.19 3.22
CA GLU A 126 6.87 -6.55 3.92
C GLU A 126 7.78 -7.43 3.05
N LYS A 127 8.96 -6.93 2.70
CA LYS A 127 9.89 -7.63 1.79
C LYS A 127 10.36 -8.99 2.32
N TRP A 128 10.37 -9.19 3.63
CA TRP A 128 10.82 -10.42 4.28
C TRP A 128 9.70 -11.47 4.39
N TYR A 129 8.44 -11.10 4.19
CA TYR A 129 7.31 -12.00 4.35
C TYR A 129 7.08 -12.83 3.09
N VAL A 130 6.94 -14.15 3.29
CA VAL A 130 6.65 -15.10 2.21
C VAL A 130 5.52 -16.02 2.66
N PRO A 131 4.29 -15.89 2.12
CA PRO A 131 3.16 -16.77 2.45
C PRO A 131 3.40 -18.20 1.97
N ARG A 132 3.25 -19.20 2.85
CA ARG A 132 3.53 -20.62 2.57
C ARG A 132 2.50 -21.60 3.12
N PHE A 133 1.95 -21.35 4.31
CA PHE A 133 1.13 -22.33 5.03
C PHE A 133 -0.18 -21.74 5.56
N GLU A 134 -1.26 -22.51 5.52
CA GLU A 134 -2.56 -22.12 6.11
C GLU A 134 -2.62 -22.32 7.63
N ASN A 135 -1.73 -23.14 8.18
CA ASN A 135 -1.58 -23.38 9.62
C ASN A 135 -0.08 -23.47 9.96
N VAL A 136 0.34 -22.75 10.98
CA VAL A 136 1.72 -22.73 11.49
C VAL A 136 1.81 -23.05 12.99
N ASP A 137 0.71 -23.46 13.63
CA ASP A 137 0.62 -23.64 15.09
C ASP A 137 1.66 -24.65 15.62
N GLY A 138 1.94 -25.68 14.83
CA GLY A 138 2.97 -26.69 15.13
C GLY A 138 4.41 -26.22 14.89
N MET A 139 4.61 -25.09 14.22
CA MET A 139 5.92 -24.49 13.94
C MET A 139 6.33 -23.45 14.99
N LEU A 140 5.37 -22.97 15.79
CA LEU A 140 5.60 -22.00 16.83
C LEU A 140 6.44 -22.58 17.97
N SER A 141 7.48 -21.86 18.35
CA SER A 141 8.28 -22.15 19.55
C SER A 141 7.50 -21.88 20.83
N ASP A 142 7.98 -22.44 21.95
CA ASP A 142 7.37 -22.19 23.26
C ASP A 142 7.48 -20.73 23.70
N VAL A 143 8.55 -20.03 23.29
CA VAL A 143 8.74 -18.60 23.53
C VAL A 143 7.66 -17.81 22.79
N GLU A 144 7.46 -18.09 21.50
CA GLU A 144 6.44 -17.43 20.69
C GLU A 144 5.03 -17.67 21.22
N LYS A 145 4.70 -18.90 21.63
CA LYS A 145 3.39 -19.22 22.22
C LYS A 145 3.12 -18.40 23.49
N LYS A 146 4.11 -18.28 24.37
CA LYS A 146 4.03 -17.46 25.59
C LYS A 146 3.87 -15.98 25.27
N ASN A 147 4.60 -15.48 24.27
CA ASN A 147 4.49 -14.10 23.83
C ASN A 147 3.13 -13.79 23.20
N ILE A 148 2.61 -14.69 22.35
CA ILE A 148 1.25 -14.58 21.78
C ILE A 148 0.21 -14.49 22.92
N GLU A 149 0.34 -15.32 23.95
CA GLU A 149 -0.57 -15.27 25.10
C GLU A 149 -0.47 -13.92 25.82
N LEU A 150 0.74 -13.43 26.10
CA LEU A 150 0.94 -12.12 26.72
C LEU A 150 0.30 -11.01 25.89
N ILE A 151 0.58 -10.94 24.60
CA ILE A 151 0.06 -9.91 23.69
C ILE A 151 -1.48 -9.96 23.65
N LYS A 152 -2.08 -11.15 23.51
CA LYS A 152 -3.54 -11.32 23.51
C LYS A 152 -4.20 -10.81 24.79
N ARG A 153 -3.55 -10.96 25.94
CA ARG A 153 -4.05 -10.40 27.21
C ARG A 153 -4.11 -8.88 27.17
N TYR A 154 -3.12 -8.22 26.57
CA TYR A 154 -3.11 -6.75 26.43
C TYR A 154 -4.10 -6.27 25.37
N GLU A 155 -4.20 -6.96 24.21
CA GLU A 155 -5.23 -6.67 23.21
C GLU A 155 -6.64 -6.72 23.80
N SER A 156 -6.93 -7.72 24.64
CA SER A 156 -8.24 -7.87 25.26
C SER A 156 -8.58 -6.72 26.22
N ARG A 157 -7.57 -6.13 26.88
CA ARG A 157 -7.78 -4.96 27.75
C ARG A 157 -8.11 -3.71 26.93
N LEU A 158 -7.51 -3.56 25.76
CA LEU A 158 -7.75 -2.40 24.88
C LEU A 158 -9.04 -2.55 24.08
N GLY A 159 -9.35 -3.76 23.60
CA GLY A 159 -10.57 -4.03 22.80
C GLY A 159 -11.89 -3.83 23.55
N ASN A 160 -11.88 -3.87 24.89
CA ASN A 160 -13.05 -3.51 25.71
C ASN A 160 -13.23 -1.99 25.86
N ASN A 161 -12.20 -1.19 25.58
CA ASN A 161 -12.19 0.26 25.81
C ASN A 161 -12.32 1.10 24.52
N ASP A 162 -12.22 0.49 23.34
CA ASP A 162 -12.12 1.21 22.05
C ASP A 162 -13.49 1.55 21.39
N TYR A 163 -14.62 1.25 22.05
CA TYR A 163 -15.97 1.63 21.56
C TYR A 163 -16.39 3.07 21.94
N SER A 164 -15.48 3.92 22.43
CA SER A 164 -15.85 5.23 23.01
C SER A 164 -14.95 6.41 22.61
N ARG A 165 -14.30 6.38 21.43
CA ARG A 165 -13.57 7.55 20.91
C ARG A 165 -14.05 7.98 19.54
#